data_AF-A0A2J6XB84-F1
#
_entry.id   AF-A0A2J6XB84-F1
#
_cell.length_a   1.000
_cell.length_b   1.000
_cell.length_c   1.000
_cell.angle_alpha   90.00
_cell.angle_beta   90.00
_cell.angle_gamma   90.00
#
_symmetry.space_group_name_H-M   'P 1'
#
loop_
_entity.id
_entity.type
_entity.pdbx_description
1 polymer ?
#
loop_
_entity_poly.entity_id
_entity_poly.type
_entity_poly.pdbx_seq_one_letter_code
_entity_poly.pdbx_strand_id
1 'polypeptide(L)'
;EEPIVLTPRLMVAEVVGRIRARLERATWFDFSDLLSAQPTAEEVIVSFWAVLELLKRQAIVVEQTTLFGPILIGRGTAPIETTDTDEREL
;
A
#
# COMPACT_ATOMS: atom_id res chain seq x y z
N GLU A 1 24.19 18.54 22.73
CA GLU A 1 23.27 17.40 22.59
C GLU A 1 22.97 17.24 21.11
N GLU A 2 23.20 16.06 20.55
CA GLU A 2 22.93 15.76 19.15
C GLU A 2 21.43 15.44 19.02
N PRO A 3 20.68 16.06 18.09
CA PRO A 3 19.24 15.86 18.01
C PRO A 3 18.96 14.41 17.59
N ILE A 4 18.14 13.71 18.38
CA ILE A 4 17.61 12.40 18.00
C ILE A 4 16.63 12.62 16.85
N VAL A 5 17.06 12.29 15.62
CA VAL A 5 16.21 12.33 14.44
C VAL A 5 15.45 11.00 14.37
N LEU A 6 14.17 11.02 14.76
CA LEU A 6 13.28 9.88 14.57
C LEU A 6 12.85 9.86 13.10
N THR A 7 13.20 8.80 12.37
CA THR A 7 12.71 8.60 11.01
C THR A 7 11.20 8.31 11.07
N PRO A 8 10.35 9.00 10.29
CA PRO A 8 8.93 8.69 10.24
C PRO A 8 8.72 7.23 9.77
N ARG A 9 7.98 6.44 10.55
CA ARG A 9 7.57 5.08 10.14
C ARG A 9 6.40 5.17 9.17
N LEU A 10 6.51 4.50 8.02
CA LEU A 10 5.39 4.39 7.07
C LEU A 10 4.29 3.54 7.71
N MET A 11 3.08 4.09 7.82
CA MET A 11 1.93 3.37 8.39
C MET A 11 1.09 2.74 7.29
N VAL A 12 0.47 1.59 7.59
CA VAL A 12 -0.45 0.90 6.67
C VAL A 12 -1.60 1.82 6.25
N ALA A 13 -2.17 2.60 7.18
CA ALA A 13 -3.23 3.57 6.89
C ALA A 13 -2.80 4.60 5.84
N GLU A 14 -1.54 5.05 5.88
CA GLU A 14 -1.00 5.97 4.89
C GLU A 14 -0.91 5.32 3.51
N VAL A 15 -0.46 4.07 3.43
CA VAL A 15 -0.43 3.31 2.17
C VAL A 15 -1.83 3.12 1.61
N VAL A 16 -2.81 2.75 2.45
CA VAL A 16 -4.21 2.60 2.03
C VAL A 16 -4.74 3.91 1.45
N GLY A 17 -4.42 5.06 2.09
CA GLY A 17 -4.73 6.38 1.56
C GLY A 17 -4.11 6.64 0.18
N ARG A 18 -2.83 6.27 0.00
CA ARG A 18 -2.11 6.37 -1.29
C ARG A 18 -2.74 5.51 -2.39
N ILE A 19 -3.21 4.30 -2.06
CA ILE A 19 -3.91 3.39 -2.98
C ILE A 19 -5.25 3.99 -3.39
N ARG A 20 -6.06 4.44 -2.42
CA ARG A 20 -7.36 5.08 -2.69
C ARG A 20 -7.19 6.27 -3.64
N ALA A 21 -6.28 7.19 -3.32
CA ALA A 21 -6.07 8.39 -4.11
C ALA A 21 -5.58 8.09 -5.55
N ARG A 22 -4.85 6.99 -5.76
CA ARG A 22 -4.45 6.54 -7.10
C ARG A 22 -5.63 5.97 -7.87
N LEU A 23 -6.39 5.09 -7.23
CA LEU A 23 -7.57 4.49 -7.84
C LEU A 23 -8.66 5.52 -8.12
N GLU A 24 -8.74 6.64 -7.41
CA GLU A 24 -9.64 7.76 -7.76
C GLU A 24 -9.30 8.39 -9.11
N ARG A 25 -8.04 8.37 -9.53
CA ARG A 25 -7.54 9.03 -10.75
C ARG A 25 -7.33 8.09 -11.93
N ALA A 26 -7.09 6.80 -11.67
CA ALA A 26 -6.82 5.79 -12.68
C ALA A 26 -7.55 4.48 -12.36
N THR A 27 -7.94 3.73 -13.38
CA THR A 27 -8.55 2.40 -13.20
C THR A 27 -7.56 1.35 -12.72
N TRP A 28 -6.29 1.49 -13.10
CA TRP A 28 -5.18 0.62 -12.76
C TRP A 28 -3.91 1.45 -12.53
N PHE A 29 -3.04 0.99 -11.65
CA PHE A 29 -1.70 1.55 -11.44
C PHE A 29 -0.72 0.43 -11.05
N ASP A 30 0.59 0.69 -11.15
CA ASP A 30 1.61 -0.30 -10.80
C ASP A 30 1.97 -0.21 -9.30
N PHE A 31 2.20 -1.33 -8.63
CA PHE A 31 2.63 -1.34 -7.22
C PHE A 31 3.84 -0.44 -6.93
N SER A 32 4.81 -0.37 -7.86
CA SER A 32 5.98 0.49 -7.72
C SER A 32 5.62 1.98 -7.64
N ASP A 33 4.45 2.39 -8.15
CA ASP A 33 3.96 3.75 -8.00
C ASP A 33 3.67 4.12 -6.54
N LEU A 34 3.50 3.16 -5.62
CA LEU A 34 3.30 3.42 -4.17
C LEU A 34 4.58 3.77 -3.43
N LEU A 35 5.72 3.43 -4.02
CA LEU A 35 7.04 3.47 -3.41
C LEU A 35 7.75 4.80 -3.72
N SER A 36 8.66 5.18 -2.84
CA SER A 36 9.61 6.27 -3.10
C SER A 36 10.60 5.89 -4.23
N ALA A 37 11.32 6.88 -4.75
CA ALA A 37 12.30 6.66 -5.84
C ALA A 37 13.47 5.73 -5.45
N GLN A 38 13.77 5.61 -4.16
CA GLN A 38 14.78 4.71 -3.59
C GLN A 38 14.17 4.02 -2.37
N PRO A 39 13.31 3.01 -2.57
CA PRO A 39 12.54 2.46 -1.50
C PRO A 39 13.41 1.61 -0.57
N THR A 40 13.10 1.67 0.73
CA THR A 40 13.69 0.77 1.71
C THR A 40 12.96 -0.58 1.69
N ALA A 41 13.61 -1.63 2.19
CA ALA A 41 12.94 -2.93 2.35
C ALA A 41 11.69 -2.82 3.24
N GLU A 42 11.73 -1.99 4.28
CA GLU A 42 10.58 -1.71 5.15
C GLU A 42 9.43 -1.07 4.37
N GLU A 43 9.70 -0.05 3.55
CA GLU A 43 8.68 0.59 2.71
C GLU A 43 8.02 -0.41 1.75
N VAL A 44 8.82 -1.27 1.12
CA VAL A 44 8.31 -2.33 0.23
C VAL A 44 7.43 -3.32 0.99
N ILE A 45 7.89 -3.81 2.14
CA ILE A 45 7.17 -4.80 2.95
C ILE A 45 5.85 -4.24 3.46
N VAL A 46 5.86 -3.03 4.05
CA VAL A 46 4.64 -2.39 4.58
C VAL A 46 3.66 -2.10 3.45
N SER A 47 4.15 -1.59 2.31
CA SER A 47 3.28 -1.31 1.16
C SER A 47 2.66 -2.57 0.59
N PHE A 48 3.45 -3.63 0.48
CA PHE A 48 2.98 -4.92 -0.02
C PHE A 48 1.97 -5.57 0.94
N TRP A 49 2.20 -5.47 2.25
CA TRP A 49 1.28 -5.98 3.26
C TRP A 49 -0.09 -5.27 3.20
N ALA A 50 -0.09 -3.94 3.03
CA ALA A 50 -1.33 -3.18 2.83
C ALA A 50 -2.10 -3.65 1.58
N VAL A 51 -1.39 -3.92 0.48
CA VAL A 51 -1.99 -4.47 -0.74
C VAL A 51 -2.59 -5.85 -0.49
N LEU A 52 -1.87 -6.76 0.19
CA LEU A 52 -2.40 -8.10 0.52
C LEU A 52 -3.64 -8.02 1.42
N GLU A 53 -3.66 -7.10 2.38
CA GLU A 53 -4.79 -6.92 3.28
C GLU A 53 -6.03 -6.41 2.52
N LEU A 54 -5.88 -5.41 1.65
CA LEU A 54 -6.99 -4.90 0.83
C LEU A 54 -7.47 -5.95 -0.19
N LEU A 55 -6.55 -6.74 -0.75
CA LEU A 55 -6.89 -7.84 -1.66
C LEU A 55 -7.71 -8.91 -0.93
N LYS A 56 -7.28 -9.29 0.29
CA LYS A 56 -8.02 -10.23 1.16
C LYS A 56 -9.45 -9.75 1.44
N ARG A 57 -9.63 -8.43 1.62
CA ARG A 57 -10.93 -7.78 1.84
C ARG A 57 -11.73 -7.54 0.54
N GLN A 58 -11.21 -7.94 -0.63
CA GLN A 58 -11.80 -7.69 -1.95
C GLN A 58 -11.99 -6.19 -2.28
N ALA A 59 -11.27 -5.31 -1.59
CA ALA A 59 -11.32 -3.86 -1.82
C ALA A 59 -10.50 -3.44 -3.05
N ILE A 60 -9.53 -4.27 -3.43
CA ILE A 60 -8.75 -4.15 -4.67
C ILE A 60 -8.72 -5.50 -5.39
N VAL A 61 -8.34 -5.46 -6.67
CA VAL A 61 -7.92 -6.62 -7.45
C VAL A 61 -6.47 -6.44 -7.87
N VAL A 62 -5.77 -7.55 -8.11
CA VAL A 62 -4.35 -7.56 -8.49
C VAL A 62 -4.12 -8.46 -9.71
N GLU A 63 -3.33 -7.99 -10.66
CA GLU A 63 -2.85 -8.78 -11.80
C GLU A 63 -1.32 -8.85 -11.81
N GLN A 64 -0.77 -10.07 -11.92
CA GLN A 64 0.66 -10.34 -12.12
C GLN A 64 0.80 -11.53 -13.06
N THR A 65 1.41 -11.32 -14.23
CA THR A 65 1.47 -12.33 -15.31
C THR A 65 2.74 -13.17 -15.27
N THR A 66 3.78 -12.71 -14.60
CA THR A 66 5.08 -13.38 -14.50
C THR A 66 5.62 -13.32 -13.07
N LEU A 67 6.40 -14.33 -12.68
CA LEU A 67 7.02 -14.36 -11.36
C LEU A 67 7.98 -13.16 -11.22
N PHE A 68 7.85 -12.42 -10.11
CA PHE A 68 8.55 -11.16 -9.85
C PHE A 68 8.36 -10.09 -10.94
N GLY A 69 7.29 -10.22 -11.74
CA GLY A 69 6.88 -9.20 -12.68
C GLY A 69 6.10 -8.05 -12.04
N PRO A 70 5.71 -7.06 -12.85
CA PRO A 70 4.84 -5.95 -12.43
C PRO A 70 3.58 -6.44 -11.72
N ILE A 71 3.17 -5.69 -10.69
CA ILE A 71 1.97 -5.99 -9.90
C ILE A 71 1.00 -4.83 -10.17
N LEU A 72 0.00 -5.08 -11.02
CA LEU A 72 -1.00 -4.08 -11.34
C LEU A 72 -2.13 -4.15 -10.32
N ILE A 73 -2.54 -2.99 -9.82
CA ILE A 73 -3.57 -2.84 -8.79
C ILE A 73 -4.77 -2.11 -9.37
N GLY A 74 -5.95 -2.70 -9.23
CA GLY A 74 -7.23 -2.17 -9.71
C GLY A 74 -8.29 -2.11 -8.60
N ARG A 75 -9.43 -1.48 -8.89
CA ARG A 75 -10.55 -1.39 -7.94
C ARG A 75 -11.24 -2.75 -7.78
N GLY A 76 -11.47 -3.15 -6.52
CA GLY A 76 -12.27 -4.31 -6.17
C GLY A 76 -13.76 -4.00 -6.07
N THR A 77 -14.51 -4.96 -5.53
CA THR A 77 -15.97 -4.86 -5.35
C THR A 77 -16.37 -4.32 -3.98
N ALA A 78 -15.49 -4.45 -2.98
CA ALA A 78 -15.69 -3.90 -1.64
C ALA A 78 -15.15 -2.46 -1.55
N PRO A 79 -15.69 -1.62 -0.66
CA PRO A 79 -15.13 -0.29 -0.42
C PRO A 79 -13.72 -0.40 0.19
N ILE A 80 -12.85 0.53 -0.17
CA ILE A 80 -11.58 0.73 0.54
C ILE A 80 -11.94 1.44 1.85
N GLU A 81 -11.82 0.77 2.98
CA GLU A 81 -12.03 1.33 4.32
C GLU A 81 -10.73 1.19 5.12
N THR A 82 -10.31 2.28 5.78
CA THR A 82 -9.31 2.23 6.85
C THR A 82 -10.08 2.01 8.14
N THR A 83 -10.13 0.78 8.63
CA THR A 83 -10.70 0.51 9.95
C THR A 83 -9.69 0.96 10.99
N ASP A 84 -10.11 1.82 11.94
CA ASP A 84 -9.31 2.26 13.11
C ASP A 84 -8.72 1.10 13.94
N THR A 85 -9.17 -0.14 13.69
CA THR A 85 -8.65 -1.36 14.31
C THR A 85 -7.22 -1.69 13.88
N ASP A 86 -6.79 -1.32 12.67
CA ASP A 86 -5.45 -1.64 12.15
C ASP A 86 -4.33 -0.83 12.86
N GLU A 87 -4.66 0.22 13.63
CA GLU A 87 -3.70 1.01 14.42
C GLU A 87 -3.38 0.40 15.81
N ARG A 88 -4.19 -0.55 16.29
CA ARG A 88 -4.10 -1.09 17.67
C ARG A 88 -3.36 -2.42 17.81
N GLU A 89 -3.05 -3.11 16.70
CA GLU A 89 -2.45 -4.45 16.72
C GLU A 89 -1.00 -4.54 16.20
N LEU A 90 -0.28 -3.41 16.03
CA LEU A 90 1.15 -3.39 15.65
C LEU A 90 2.04 -2.69 16.68
#